data_AF-A0A0K9PVZ1-F1
#
_entry.id   AF-A0A0K9PVZ1-F1
#
_cell.length_a   1.000
_cell.length_b   1.000
_cell.length_c   1.000
_cell.angle_alpha   90.00
_cell.angle_beta   90.00
_cell.angle_gamma   90.00
#
_symmetry.space_group_name_H-M   'P 1'
#
loop_
_entity.id
_entity.type
_entity.pdbx_description
1 polymer ?
#
loop_
_entity_poly.entity_id
_entity_poly.type
_entity_poly.pdbx_seq_one_letter_code
_entity_poly.pdbx_strand_id
1 'polypeptide(L)'
;MALQSYYDFASGKGFSVRLGSTKNILDKESGQKILVMKRLLCSKQGSPSLILSPSDGTRRKNGVSRCGCMANIKFKRIDRSDKWVTNTVNHDHNHPFTTLSKIRYLPINRSIYETFKVLFSFLAEVNVPVSK
;
A
#
# COMPACT_ATOMS: atom_id res chain seq x y z
N MET A 1 -13.87 5.88 -1.88
CA MET A 1 -14.46 4.94 -0.92
C MET A 1 -13.95 3.52 -1.10
N ALA A 2 -14.26 2.79 -2.18
CA ALA A 2 -13.88 1.37 -2.34
C ALA A 2 -12.40 1.04 -2.10
N LEU A 3 -11.48 1.88 -2.59
CA LEU A 3 -10.04 1.68 -2.39
C LEU A 3 -9.65 1.79 -0.90
N GLN A 4 -10.14 2.83 -0.21
CA GLN A 4 -9.85 3.07 1.20
C GLN A 4 -10.42 1.95 2.07
N SER A 5 -11.67 1.54 1.82
CA SER A 5 -12.30 0.43 2.53
C SER A 5 -11.50 -0.87 2.44
N TYR A 6 -10.80 -1.11 1.33
CA TYR A 6 -9.92 -2.27 1.20
C TYR A 6 -8.59 -2.11 1.94
N TYR A 7 -8.04 -0.88 2.03
CA TYR A 7 -6.89 -0.62 2.89
C TYR A 7 -7.25 -0.88 4.36
N ASP A 8 -8.42 -0.43 4.81
CA ASP A 8 -8.91 -0.62 6.17
C ASP A 8 -9.17 -2.11 6.45
N PHE A 9 -9.78 -2.83 5.49
CA PHE A 9 -9.96 -4.28 5.56
C PHE A 9 -8.62 -5.02 5.68
N ALA A 10 -7.64 -4.71 4.83
CA ALA A 10 -6.33 -5.35 4.87
C ALA A 10 -5.61 -5.08 6.20
N SER A 11 -5.68 -3.83 6.67
CA SER A 11 -5.16 -3.40 7.96
C SER A 11 -5.76 -4.21 9.11
N GLY A 12 -7.09 -4.25 9.21
CA GLY A 12 -7.80 -4.98 10.27
C GLY A 12 -7.59 -6.49 10.21
N LYS A 13 -7.45 -7.05 9.00
CA LYS A 13 -7.17 -8.48 8.81
C LYS A 13 -5.71 -8.86 9.10
N GLY A 14 -4.80 -7.89 9.17
CA GLY A 14 -3.41 -8.11 9.54
C GLY A 14 -2.47 -8.37 8.36
N PHE A 15 -2.77 -7.85 7.17
CA PHE A 15 -1.84 -7.88 6.04
C PHE A 15 -1.70 -6.49 5.40
N SER A 16 -0.63 -6.29 4.65
CA SER A 16 -0.40 -5.05 3.91
C SER A 16 -0.57 -5.28 2.42
N VAL A 17 -0.98 -4.22 1.74
CA VAL A 17 -1.16 -4.18 0.30
C VAL A 17 -0.30 -3.08 -0.31
N ARG A 18 0.09 -3.26 -1.56
CA ARG A 18 0.87 -2.29 -2.34
C ARG A 18 0.20 -2.06 -3.69
N LEU A 19 0.47 -0.92 -4.30
CA LEU A 19 0.05 -0.66 -5.66
C LEU A 19 0.81 -1.60 -6.61
N GLY A 20 0.07 -2.33 -7.45
CA GLY A 20 0.60 -3.20 -8.48
C GLY A 20 0.62 -2.54 -9.83
N SER A 21 -0.57 -2.16 -10.31
CA SER A 21 -0.71 -1.48 -11.60
C SER A 21 -1.87 -0.51 -11.60
N THR A 22 -1.77 0.47 -12.48
CA THR A 22 -2.81 1.46 -12.75
C THR A 22 -3.09 1.51 -14.24
N LYS A 23 -4.32 1.82 -14.63
CA LYS A 23 -4.66 2.14 -16.03
C LYS A 23 -5.30 3.51 -16.07
N ASN A 24 -4.81 4.35 -16.97
CA ASN A 24 -5.41 5.62 -17.31
C ASN A 24 -6.01 5.54 -18.73
N ILE A 25 -7.07 6.27 -18.99
CA ILE A 25 -7.58 6.56 -20.33
C ILE A 25 -7.41 8.05 -20.61
N LEU A 26 -7.27 8.42 -21.88
CA LEU A 26 -7.33 9.81 -22.29
C LEU A 26 -8.79 10.20 -22.49
N ASP A 27 -9.19 11.28 -21.84
CA ASP A 27 -10.43 11.93 -22.16
C ASP A 27 -10.28 12.68 -23.48
N LYS A 28 -11.17 12.40 -24.44
CA LYS A 28 -11.08 12.97 -25.80
C LYS A 28 -11.49 14.44 -25.83
N GLU A 29 -12.30 14.88 -24.86
CA GLU A 29 -12.79 16.26 -24.77
C GLU A 29 -11.79 17.16 -24.05
N SER A 30 -11.35 16.78 -22.85
CA SER A 30 -10.41 17.60 -22.05
C SER A 30 -8.93 17.31 -22.33
N GLY A 31 -8.60 16.23 -23.03
CA GLY A 31 -7.22 15.75 -23.21
C GLY A 31 -6.58 15.18 -21.93
N GLN A 32 -7.30 15.14 -20.81
CA GLN A 32 -6.76 14.75 -19.51
C GLN A 32 -6.68 13.22 -19.35
N LYS A 33 -5.69 12.75 -18.59
CA LYS A 33 -5.56 11.33 -18.23
C LYS A 33 -6.45 11.00 -17.04
N ILE A 34 -7.51 10.26 -17.28
CA ILE A 34 -8.44 9.78 -16.25
C ILE A 34 -7.99 8.40 -15.77
N LEU A 35 -7.75 8.27 -14.48
CA LEU A 35 -7.44 6.99 -13.84
C LEU A 35 -8.68 6.12 -13.75
N VAL A 36 -8.66 4.96 -14.42
CA VAL A 36 -9.82 4.04 -14.53
C VAL A 36 -9.63 2.70 -13.85
N MET A 37 -8.39 2.35 -13.47
CA MET A 37 -8.10 1.07 -12.85
C MET A 37 -6.99 1.20 -11.83
N LYS A 38 -7.17 0.52 -10.69
CA LYS A 38 -6.11 0.30 -9.69
C LYS A 38 -6.10 -1.18 -9.34
N ARG A 39 -4.93 -1.81 -9.42
CA ARG A 39 -4.68 -3.16 -8.91
C ARG A 39 -3.83 -3.06 -7.65
N LEU A 40 -4.35 -3.55 -6.53
CA LEU A 40 -3.60 -3.71 -5.30
C LEU A 40 -3.15 -5.17 -5.16
N LEU A 41 -1.92 -5.34 -4.70
CA LEU A 41 -1.25 -6.62 -4.52
C LEU A 41 -0.93 -6.81 -3.05
N CYS A 42 -0.89 -8.04 -2.56
CA CYS A 42 -0.30 -8.30 -1.25
C CYS A 42 1.16 -7.78 -1.22
N SER A 43 1.58 -7.18 -0.11
CA SER A 43 2.97 -6.75 0.05
C SER A 43 3.97 -7.91 -0.09
N LYS A 44 3.55 -9.14 0.22
CA LYS A 44 4.36 -10.36 0.05
C LYS A 44 4.26 -11.00 -1.35
N GLN A 45 3.61 -10.35 -2.32
CA GLN A 45 3.52 -10.85 -3.69
C GLN A 45 4.83 -10.71 -4.47
N GLY A 46 5.15 -11.76 -5.23
CA GLY A 46 6.34 -11.88 -6.08
C GLY A 46 7.41 -12.76 -5.44
N SER A 47 8.46 -13.07 -6.18
CA SER A 47 9.65 -13.72 -5.61
C SER A 47 10.41 -12.76 -4.69
N PRO A 48 11.17 -13.28 -3.71
CA PRO A 48 12.24 -12.51 -3.08
C PRO A 48 13.09 -11.91 -4.20
N SER A 49 13.34 -10.60 -4.15
CA SER A 49 14.28 -9.98 -5.07
C SER A 49 15.66 -10.56 -4.78
N LEU A 50 16.12 -11.50 -5.60
CA LEU A 50 17.47 -12.07 -5.61
C LEU A 50 18.57 -11.03 -5.93
N ILE A 51 18.20 -9.75 -6.07
CA ILE A 51 19.03 -8.65 -6.59
C ILE A 51 20.11 -8.21 -5.57
N LEU A 52 20.14 -8.75 -4.36
CA LEU A 52 21.15 -8.38 -3.37
C LEU A 52 21.85 -9.63 -2.85
N SER A 53 23.07 -9.83 -3.34
CA SER A 53 24.06 -10.68 -2.72
C SER A 53 24.12 -10.42 -1.20
N PRO A 54 24.43 -11.41 -0.36
CA PRO A 54 24.56 -11.25 1.10
C PRO A 54 25.73 -10.37 1.55
N SER A 55 26.29 -9.52 0.69
CA SER A 55 27.45 -8.70 1.00
C SER A 55 27.05 -7.43 1.75
N ASP A 56 27.69 -7.29 2.91
CA ASP A 56 27.82 -6.12 3.76
C ASP A 56 26.67 -5.87 4.76
N GLY A 57 26.95 -6.29 6.01
CA GLY A 57 26.11 -6.25 7.20
C GLY A 57 25.70 -4.87 7.72
N THR A 58 25.59 -3.87 6.85
CA THR A 58 25.22 -2.49 7.21
C THR A 58 23.82 -2.10 6.72
N ARG A 59 23.16 -2.91 5.89
CA ARG A 59 21.83 -2.56 5.36
C ARG A 59 20.69 -3.06 6.26
N ARG A 60 19.84 -2.14 6.72
CA ARG A 60 18.60 -2.46 7.46
C ARG A 60 17.80 -3.50 6.67
N LYS A 61 17.49 -4.64 7.28
CA LYS A 61 16.62 -5.68 6.70
C LYS A 61 15.25 -5.04 6.39
N ASN A 62 15.01 -4.61 5.15
CA ASN A 62 13.70 -4.12 4.75
C ASN A 62 12.68 -5.24 4.98
N GLY A 63 11.79 -5.05 5.96
CA GLY A 63 11.01 -6.11 6.61
C GLY A 63 9.91 -6.77 5.77
N VAL A 64 9.89 -6.60 4.45
CA VAL A 64 8.92 -7.26 3.57
C VAL A 64 9.64 -8.30 2.70
N SER A 65 9.78 -9.50 3.25
CA SER A 65 10.14 -10.68 2.45
C SER A 65 8.94 -11.10 1.61
N ARG A 66 9.11 -11.11 0.28
CA ARG A 66 8.08 -11.58 -0.65
C ARG A 66 8.12 -13.10 -0.71
N CYS A 67 6.98 -13.75 -0.54
CA CYS A 67 6.84 -15.21 -0.46
C CYS A 67 6.03 -15.80 -1.62
N GLY A 68 5.94 -15.10 -2.75
CA GLY A 68 5.15 -15.55 -3.90
C GLY A 68 3.64 -15.46 -3.69
N CYS A 69 3.16 -14.67 -2.72
CA CYS A 69 1.72 -14.55 -2.47
C CYS A 69 0.98 -14.06 -3.72
N MET A 70 -0.18 -14.65 -4.02
CA MET A 70 -0.98 -14.30 -5.20
C MET A 70 -2.21 -13.42 -4.88
N ALA A 71 -2.48 -13.15 -3.60
CA ALA A 71 -3.59 -12.30 -3.19
C ALA A 71 -3.49 -10.91 -3.83
N ASN A 72 -4.57 -10.51 -4.51
CA ASN A 72 -4.67 -9.24 -5.19
C ASN A 72 -6.13 -8.83 -5.39
N ILE A 73 -6.37 -7.52 -5.49
CA ILE A 73 -7.67 -6.97 -5.85
C ILE A 73 -7.51 -5.94 -6.96
N LYS A 74 -8.48 -5.89 -7.86
CA LYS A 74 -8.52 -4.95 -8.97
C LYS A 74 -9.81 -4.15 -8.90
N PHE A 75 -9.67 -2.84 -8.82
CA PHE A 75 -10.76 -1.88 -8.90
C PHE A 75 -10.82 -1.25 -10.28
N LYS A 76 -12.02 -1.03 -10.79
CA LYS A 76 -12.27 -0.26 -12.01
C LYS A 76 -13.31 0.82 -11.75
N ARG A 77 -13.26 1.92 -12.49
CA ARG A 77 -14.36 2.89 -12.52
C ARG A 77 -15.51 2.37 -13.36
N ILE A 78 -16.73 2.67 -12.94
CA ILE A 78 -17.92 2.54 -13.78
C ILE A 78 -17.96 3.79 -14.67
N ASP A 79 -17.76 3.61 -15.96
CA ASP A 79 -17.81 4.68 -16.98
C ASP A 79 -16.93 5.90 -16.63
N ARG A 80 -17.36 7.10 -17.03
CA ARG A 80 -16.73 8.38 -16.66
C ARG A 80 -17.10 8.84 -15.24
N SER A 81 -17.81 8.03 -14.44
CA SER A 81 -18.23 8.40 -13.08
C SER A 81 -17.10 8.24 -12.06
N ASP A 82 -17.20 8.88 -10.89
CA ASP A 82 -16.27 8.68 -9.76
C ASP A 82 -16.56 7.41 -8.95
N LYS A 83 -17.47 6.54 -9.41
CA LYS A 83 -17.81 5.29 -8.73
C LYS A 83 -16.81 4.19 -9.10
N TRP A 84 -16.21 3.58 -8.08
CA TRP A 84 -15.25 2.48 -8.21
C TRP A 84 -15.90 1.16 -7.79
N VAL A 85 -15.72 0.12 -8.60
CA VAL A 85 -16.17 -1.24 -8.32
C VAL A 85 -15.02 -2.24 -8.30
N THR A 86 -15.19 -3.30 -7.53
CA THR A 86 -14.29 -4.46 -7.54
C THR A 86 -14.52 -5.26 -8.81
N ASN A 87 -13.50 -5.40 -9.64
CA ASN A 87 -13.54 -6.15 -10.89
C ASN A 87 -13.00 -7.58 -10.75
N THR A 88 -11.97 -7.78 -9.93
CA THR A 88 -11.34 -9.09 -9.71
C THR A 88 -10.74 -9.12 -8.33
N VAL A 89 -10.89 -10.23 -7.62
CA VAL A 89 -10.29 -10.41 -6.31
C VAL A 89 -9.77 -11.83 -6.16
N ASN A 90 -8.57 -11.95 -5.60
CA ASN A 90 -8.00 -13.18 -5.09
C ASN A 90 -7.64 -12.92 -3.62
N HIS A 91 -8.32 -13.64 -2.73
CA HIS A 91 -8.14 -13.55 -1.27
C HIS A 91 -7.20 -14.61 -0.72
N ASP A 92 -6.64 -15.50 -1.55
CA ASP A 92 -5.82 -16.61 -1.10
C ASP A 92 -4.40 -16.14 -0.74
N HIS A 93 -4.03 -16.37 0.53
CA HIS A 93 -2.74 -16.01 1.09
C HIS A 93 -1.96 -17.25 1.50
N ASN A 94 -0.76 -17.40 0.97
CA ASN A 94 0.18 -18.47 1.32
C ASN A 94 1.04 -18.15 2.55
N HIS A 95 0.63 -17.21 3.39
CA HIS A 95 1.36 -16.78 4.57
C HIS A 95 0.41 -16.39 5.70
N PRO A 96 0.83 -16.53 6.97
CA PRO A 96 0.01 -16.07 8.08
C PRO A 96 -0.16 -14.55 8.06
N PHE A 97 -1.28 -14.11 8.61
CA PHE A 97 -1.51 -12.70 8.92
C PHE A 97 -0.76 -12.30 10.18
N THR A 98 -0.55 -10.99 10.32
CA THR A 98 0.09 -10.40 11.48
C THR A 98 -0.88 -10.42 12.65
N THR A 99 -0.36 -10.77 13.82
CA THR A 99 -1.14 -10.78 15.07
C THR A 99 -1.62 -9.38 15.42
N LEU A 100 -2.79 -9.25 16.06
CA LEU A 100 -3.36 -7.97 16.49
C LEU A 100 -2.34 -7.10 17.26
N SER A 101 -1.55 -7.72 18.15
CA SER A 101 -0.49 -7.07 18.92
C SER A 101 0.60 -6.39 18.07
N LYS A 102 0.77 -6.83 16.82
CA LYS A 102 1.80 -6.36 15.89
C LYS A 102 1.23 -5.61 14.68
N ILE A 103 -0.10 -5.46 14.57
CA ILE A 103 -0.76 -4.79 13.42
C ILE A 103 -0.26 -3.35 13.24
N ARG A 104 0.03 -2.62 14.33
CA ARG A 104 0.58 -1.26 14.28
C ARG A 104 1.93 -1.15 13.54
N TYR A 105 2.68 -2.25 13.44
CA TYR A 105 3.98 -2.28 12.78
C TYR A 105 3.91 -2.59 11.28
N LEU A 106 2.72 -2.95 10.77
CA LEU A 106 2.50 -3.20 9.35
C LEU A 106 2.73 -1.91 8.55
N PRO A 107 3.40 -1.96 7.38
CA PRO A 107 3.61 -0.78 6.54
C PRO A 107 2.34 0.01 6.23
N ILE A 108 1.20 -0.68 6.03
CA ILE A 108 -0.11 -0.05 5.79
C ILE A 108 -0.60 0.82 6.97
N ASN A 109 -0.10 0.56 8.18
CA ASN A 109 -0.50 1.21 9.43
C ASN A 109 0.57 2.16 9.98
N ARG A 110 1.67 2.37 9.25
CA ARG A 110 2.72 3.34 9.63
C ARG A 110 2.37 4.77 9.25
N SER A 111 1.13 5.04 8.85
CA SER A 111 0.69 6.40 8.52
C SER A 111 0.78 7.27 9.76
N ILE A 112 1.42 8.43 9.61
CA ILE A 112 1.49 9.47 10.63
C ILE A 112 0.12 10.18 10.62
N TYR A 113 -0.55 10.26 11.78
CA TYR A 113 -1.80 11.02 11.86
C TYR A 113 -1.55 12.50 11.55
N GLU A 114 -2.57 13.18 11.03
CA GLU A 114 -2.45 14.59 10.65
C GLU A 114 -2.01 15.48 11.83
N THR A 115 -2.49 15.17 13.04
CA THR A 115 -2.06 15.82 14.28
C THR A 115 -0.56 15.67 14.55
N PHE A 116 0.02 14.50 14.28
CA PHE A 116 1.46 14.31 14.38
C PHE A 116 2.21 15.06 13.30
N LYS A 117 1.68 15.20 12.08
CA LYS A 117 2.30 16.03 11.04
C LYS A 117 2.36 17.49 11.47
N VAL A 118 1.25 18.03 11.98
CA VAL A 118 1.17 19.39 12.52
C VAL A 118 2.15 19.57 13.68
N LEU A 119 2.19 18.61 14.61
CA LEU A 119 3.15 18.62 15.71
C LEU A 119 4.60 18.63 15.21
N PHE A 120 4.95 17.79 14.23
CA PHE A 120 6.29 17.76 13.66
C PHE A 120 6.64 19.06 12.93
N SER A 121 5.69 19.69 12.24
CA SER A 121 5.87 21.01 11.64
C SER A 121 6.14 22.07 12.72
N PHE A 122 5.35 22.11 13.78
CA PHE A 122 5.55 23.03 14.90
C PHE A 122 6.91 22.83 15.60
N LEU A 123 7.28 21.58 15.88
CA LEU A 123 8.57 21.26 16.49
C LEU A 123 9.75 21.68 15.60
N ALA A 124 9.60 21.57 14.28
CA ALA A 124 10.60 22.05 13.33
C ALA A 124 10.73 23.58 13.35
N GLU A 125 9.62 24.33 13.49
CA GLU A 125 9.63 25.79 13.61
C GLU A 125 10.39 26.27 14.86
N VAL A 126 10.33 25.50 15.96
CA VAL A 126 11.06 25.82 17.20
C VAL A 126 12.44 25.17 17.30
N ASN A 127 13.01 24.70 16.17
CA ASN A 127 14.31 24.04 16.09
C ASN A 127 14.49 22.82 17.00
N VAL A 128 13.40 22.13 17.36
CA VAL A 128 13.47 20.88 18.11
C VAL A 128 13.75 19.74 17.12
N PRO A 129 14.89 19.02 17.27
CA PRO A 129 15.22 17.93 16.37
C PRO A 129 14.25 16.77 16.54
N VAL A 130 13.56 16.43 15.45
CA VAL A 130 12.69 15.26 15.34
C VAL A 130 13.47 14.10 14.73
N SER A 131 13.40 12.91 15.33
CA SER A 131 14.15 11.74 14.84
C SER A 131 13.69 11.34 13.44
N LYS A 132 14.63 11.17 12.51
CA LYS A 132 14.41 10.67 11.14
C LYS A 132 14.01 9.20 11.07
#